data_AF-A0A026WQK7-F1
#
_entry.id   AF-A0A026WQK7-F1
#
_cell.length_a   1.000
_cell.length_b   1.000
_cell.length_c   1.000
_cell.angle_alpha   90.00
_cell.angle_beta   90.00
_cell.angle_gamma   90.00
#
_symmetry.space_group_name_H-M   'P 1'
#
loop_
_entity.id
_entity.type
_entity.pdbx_description
1 polymer ?
#
loop_
_entity_poly.entity_id
_entity_poly.type
_entity_poly.pdbx_seq_one_letter_code
_entity_poly.pdbx_strand_id
1 'polypeptide(L)'
;MLDENWIPKCFTLGVYEMEERHTAANLASRMEKLFMNWNINEKVMAVVTDNATNIVNAIHLLQQITEKSGLTCAAHSLQLAVNKALVGDNIEKLLVKSGKIVSHFKHSNVAKYALQEKQEQLGLPTMSLLQSCKTRWNSSYLMLERLLQNRISVMNVLTDRRSTTTSVAESLEISEREWSLIEALVTLLKPLQMATTVLCGDNSSPTSMVRPVLQKALQNHMQIRNEDDIMIQNAKKIIANEITQRVDLTRTSNITARQIASMLDPRFKDLDHEPFEARFEIRAHVKHMLEAVAPSESTSSKVTTRNSALEFLYQQEINSNDIDTQ
;
A
#
# COMPACT_ATOMS: atom_id res chain seq x y z
N MET A 1 3.52 20.91 3.31
CA MET A 1 3.04 22.31 3.25
C MET A 1 2.17 22.44 2.01
N LEU A 2 1.01 23.08 2.07
CA LEU A 2 0.19 23.36 0.88
C LEU A 2 0.57 24.77 0.39
N ASP A 3 0.66 24.96 -0.92
CA ASP A 3 0.76 26.31 -1.48
C ASP A 3 -0.63 26.98 -1.59
N GLU A 4 -0.66 28.21 -2.09
CA GLU A 4 -1.89 29.00 -2.30
C GLU A 4 -2.90 28.30 -3.22
N ASN A 5 -2.45 27.36 -4.06
CA ASN A 5 -3.27 26.56 -4.96
C ASN A 5 -3.65 25.21 -4.35
N TRP A 6 -3.44 25.01 -3.04
CA TRP A 6 -3.71 23.75 -2.33
C TRP A 6 -2.88 22.56 -2.84
N ILE A 7 -1.72 22.84 -3.46
CA ILE A 7 -0.82 21.78 -3.95
C ILE A 7 0.18 21.42 -2.85
N PRO A 8 0.31 20.13 -2.48
CA PRO A 8 1.33 19.67 -1.56
C PRO A 8 2.75 19.95 -2.09
N LYS A 9 3.58 20.58 -1.25
CA LYS A 9 5.03 20.72 -1.48
C LYS A 9 5.80 19.70 -0.66
N CYS A 10 6.79 19.08 -1.31
CA CYS A 10 7.75 18.15 -0.72
C CYS A 10 9.15 18.76 -0.77
N PHE A 11 9.86 18.72 0.36
CA PHE A 11 11.23 19.23 0.48
C PHE A 11 12.08 18.22 1.26
N THR A 12 13.31 18.00 0.82
CA THR A 12 14.30 17.23 1.57
C THR A 12 14.92 18.13 2.63
N LEU A 13 14.61 17.88 3.90
CA LEU A 13 15.16 18.68 5.02
C LEU A 13 16.60 18.30 5.37
N GLY A 14 17.02 17.07 5.09
CA GLY A 14 18.41 16.65 5.28
C GLY A 14 18.63 15.16 5.05
N VAL A 15 19.88 14.80 4.78
CA VAL A 15 20.38 13.43 4.73
C VAL A 15 21.60 13.38 5.65
N TYR A 16 21.57 12.48 6.63
CA TYR A 16 22.60 12.43 7.67
C TYR A 16 23.19 11.04 7.74
N GLU A 17 24.52 10.98 7.69
CA GLU A 17 25.25 9.81 8.14
C GLU A 17 25.20 9.73 9.68
N MET A 18 25.00 8.51 10.19
CA MET A 18 25.01 8.21 11.61
C MET A 18 26.13 7.21 11.90
N GLU A 19 27.20 7.68 12.53
CA GLU A 19 28.31 6.83 12.98
C GLU A 19 27.94 6.04 14.25
N GLU A 20 26.96 6.54 15.01
CA GLU A 20 26.44 5.90 16.21
C GLU A 20 25.47 4.75 15.90
N ARG A 21 25.23 3.88 16.89
CA ARG A 21 24.18 2.86 16.77
C ARG A 21 22.82 3.51 16.55
N HIS A 22 22.02 2.93 15.65
CA HIS A 22 20.65 3.38 15.34
C HIS A 22 19.65 2.99 16.44
N THR A 23 19.92 3.37 17.69
CA THR A 23 19.00 3.19 18.82
C THR A 23 17.86 4.21 18.73
N ALA A 24 16.75 3.95 19.44
CA ALA A 24 15.62 4.88 19.48
C ALA A 24 16.03 6.28 19.99
N ALA A 25 16.88 6.34 21.01
CA ALA A 25 17.36 7.61 21.59
C ALA A 25 18.22 8.41 20.59
N ASN A 26 19.16 7.75 19.89
CA ASN A 26 20.03 8.43 18.94
C ASN A 26 19.24 8.95 17.73
N LEU A 27 18.26 8.17 17.25
CA LEU A 27 17.37 8.58 16.18
C LEU A 27 16.48 9.77 16.60
N ALA A 28 15.91 9.74 17.81
CA ALA A 28 15.13 10.84 18.35
C ALA A 28 15.96 12.12 18.47
N SER A 29 17.15 12.04 19.07
CA SER A 29 18.05 13.19 19.20
C SER A 29 18.45 13.77 17.85
N ARG A 30 18.69 12.93 16.83
CA ARG A 30 19.00 13.39 15.48
C ARG A 30 17.81 14.11 14.83
N MET A 31 16.60 13.59 14.99
CA MET A 31 15.38 14.23 14.49
C MET A 31 15.10 15.57 15.20
N GLU A 32 15.31 15.65 16.51
CA GLU A 32 15.18 16.92 17.26
C GLU A 32 16.12 17.99 16.73
N LYS A 33 17.42 17.66 16.55
CA LYS A 33 18.40 18.58 15.99
C LYS A 33 17.99 19.04 14.58
N LEU A 34 17.48 18.13 13.75
CA LEU A 34 16.95 18.47 12.44
C LEU A 34 15.79 19.47 12.55
N PHE A 35 14.80 19.21 13.41
CA PHE A 35 13.65 20.09 13.56
C PHE A 35 14.03 21.46 14.12
N MET A 36 15.00 21.53 15.04
CA MET A 36 15.54 22.77 15.56
C MET A 36 16.26 23.57 14.47
N ASN A 37 17.13 22.94 13.68
CA ASN A 37 17.86 23.61 12.60
C ASN A 37 16.95 24.28 11.57
N TRP A 38 15.78 23.68 11.32
CA TRP A 38 14.77 24.25 10.42
C TRP A 38 13.73 25.14 11.11
N ASN A 39 13.82 25.34 12.44
CA ASN A 39 12.84 26.08 13.24
C ASN A 39 11.40 25.54 13.08
N ILE A 40 11.26 24.21 13.06
CA ILE A 40 9.98 23.49 12.91
C ILE A 40 9.65 22.60 14.09
N ASN A 41 10.38 22.66 15.20
CA ASN A 41 10.19 21.75 16.34
C ASN A 41 8.73 21.63 16.79
N GLU A 42 7.98 22.72 16.84
CA GLU A 42 6.56 22.73 17.25
C GLU A 42 5.57 22.64 16.07
N LYS A 43 6.07 22.44 14.86
CA LYS A 43 5.29 22.43 13.61
C LYS A 43 5.16 21.04 12.99
N VAL A 44 5.76 20.02 13.61
CA VAL A 44 5.72 18.64 13.11
C VAL A 44 4.44 17.96 13.57
N MET A 45 3.46 17.88 12.66
CA MET A 45 2.19 17.21 12.97
C MET A 45 2.30 15.69 13.05
N ALA A 46 3.08 15.09 12.16
CA ALA A 46 3.16 13.64 11.99
C ALA A 46 4.50 13.24 11.37
N VAL A 47 4.98 12.03 11.69
CA VAL A 47 6.16 11.42 11.07
C VAL A 47 5.83 10.01 10.59
N VAL A 48 6.05 9.75 9.30
CA VAL A 48 5.84 8.43 8.68
C VAL A 48 7.16 7.68 8.59
N THR A 49 7.17 6.41 9.02
CA THR A 49 8.39 5.58 9.09
C THR A 49 8.21 4.23 8.40
N ASP A 50 9.30 3.48 8.20
CA ASP A 50 9.32 2.14 7.60
C ASP A 50 8.96 1.02 8.58
N ASN A 51 8.41 1.34 9.76
CA ASN A 51 7.97 0.39 10.79
C ASN A 51 9.11 -0.33 11.54
N ALA A 52 10.38 0.06 11.35
CA ALA A 52 11.45 -0.51 12.15
C ALA A 52 11.28 -0.16 13.64
N THR A 53 11.46 -1.14 14.53
CA THR A 53 11.16 -0.98 15.97
C THR A 53 11.91 0.20 16.60
N ASN A 54 13.16 0.42 16.21
CA ASN A 54 13.99 1.52 16.70
C ASN A 54 13.43 2.90 16.31
N ILE A 55 13.01 3.10 15.05
CA ILE A 55 12.46 4.40 14.62
C ILE A 55 11.06 4.63 15.17
N VAL A 56 10.21 3.59 15.26
CA VAL A 56 8.89 3.69 15.89
C VAL A 56 9.03 4.13 17.34
N ASN A 57 9.95 3.49 18.09
CA ASN A 57 10.23 3.89 19.47
C ASN A 57 10.82 5.31 19.56
N ALA A 58 11.64 5.73 18.58
CA ALA A 58 12.16 7.09 18.53
C ALA A 58 11.03 8.13 18.40
N ILE A 59 10.04 7.90 17.55
CA ILE A 59 8.87 8.78 17.40
C ILE A 59 8.07 8.89 18.71
N HIS A 60 7.98 7.80 19.49
CA HIS A 60 7.33 7.87 20.80
C HIS A 60 8.07 8.76 21.81
N LEU A 61 9.40 8.83 21.74
CA LEU A 61 10.22 9.72 22.58
C LEU A 61 10.04 11.20 22.24
N LEU A 62 9.69 11.52 21.00
CA LEU A 62 9.49 12.90 20.51
C LEU A 62 8.13 13.45 20.98
N GLN A 63 8.11 14.23 22.05
CA GLN A 63 6.87 14.78 22.63
C GLN A 63 6.22 15.86 21.76
N GLN A 64 6.99 16.54 20.91
CA GLN A 64 6.54 17.63 20.06
C GLN A 64 5.69 17.18 18.86
N ILE A 65 5.65 15.88 18.56
CA ILE A 65 4.85 15.34 17.46
C ILE A 65 3.40 15.14 17.92
N THR A 66 2.47 15.83 17.25
CA THR A 66 1.05 15.81 17.59
C THR A 66 0.39 14.44 17.38
N GLU A 67 0.58 13.85 16.20
CA GLU A 67 -0.04 12.59 15.81
C GLU A 67 1.01 11.47 15.79
N LYS A 68 0.71 10.36 16.45
CA LYS A 68 1.61 9.20 16.56
C LYS A 68 0.95 7.89 16.12
N SER A 69 -0.35 7.91 15.84
CA SER A 69 -1.16 6.72 15.57
C SER A 69 -1.43 6.54 14.08
N GLY A 70 -1.12 5.35 13.55
CA GLY A 70 -1.42 5.00 12.16
C GLY A 70 -0.44 5.59 11.12
N LEU A 71 0.76 5.99 11.54
CA LEU A 71 1.77 6.63 10.69
C LEU A 71 2.85 5.68 10.16
N THR A 72 2.56 4.38 10.12
CA THR A 72 3.42 3.41 9.45
C THR A 72 3.39 3.60 7.93
N CYS A 73 4.46 3.28 7.21
CA CYS A 73 4.46 3.36 5.75
C CYS A 73 3.62 2.20 5.17
N ALA A 74 2.51 2.52 4.50
CA ALA A 74 1.59 1.51 3.97
C ALA A 74 2.24 0.65 2.87
N ALA A 75 3.05 1.26 2.00
CA ALA A 75 3.81 0.54 0.97
C ALA A 75 4.83 -0.42 1.60
N HIS A 76 5.49 0.00 2.69
CA HIS A 76 6.40 -0.88 3.42
C HIS A 76 5.65 -2.02 4.12
N SER A 77 4.49 -1.74 4.74
CA SER A 77 3.63 -2.77 5.32
C SER A 77 3.20 -3.82 4.30
N LEU A 78 2.84 -3.38 3.09
CA LEU A 78 2.48 -4.27 1.99
C LEU A 78 3.70 -5.08 1.50
N GLN A 79 4.87 -4.45 1.43
CA GLN A 79 6.13 -5.13 1.10
C GLN A 79 6.46 -6.26 2.09
N LEU A 80 6.28 -6.02 3.40
CA LEU A 80 6.47 -7.04 4.42
C LEU A 80 5.43 -8.17 4.33
N ALA A 81 4.15 -7.82 4.12
CA ALA A 81 3.06 -8.78 4.00
C ALA A 81 3.28 -9.76 2.83
N VAL A 82 3.61 -9.23 1.65
CA VAL A 82 3.87 -10.05 0.47
C VAL A 82 5.11 -10.90 0.66
N ASN A 83 6.22 -10.32 1.12
CA ASN A 83 7.45 -11.08 1.37
C ASN A 83 7.21 -12.27 2.29
N LYS A 84 6.45 -12.08 3.38
CA LYS A 84 6.15 -13.17 4.31
C LYS A 84 5.42 -14.34 3.64
N ALA A 85 4.57 -14.07 2.66
CA ALA A 85 3.88 -15.10 1.89
C ALA A 85 4.75 -15.76 0.81
N LEU A 86 5.79 -15.07 0.32
CA LEU A 86 6.70 -15.59 -0.69
C LEU A 86 7.85 -16.43 -0.10
N VAL A 87 8.10 -16.36 1.21
CA VAL A 87 9.15 -17.11 1.94
C VAL A 87 8.68 -18.54 2.30
N GLY A 88 8.03 -19.23 1.35
CA GLY A 88 7.60 -20.62 1.50
C GLY A 88 8.39 -21.55 0.58
N ASP A 89 8.72 -22.75 1.04
CA ASP A 89 9.64 -23.68 0.37
C ASP A 89 9.37 -23.86 -1.14
N ASN A 90 8.11 -23.91 -1.57
CA ASN A 90 7.79 -24.17 -2.97
C ASN A 90 7.67 -22.90 -3.82
N ILE A 91 7.09 -21.82 -3.29
CA ILE A 91 7.02 -20.51 -3.99
C ILE A 91 8.43 -19.93 -4.16
N GLU A 92 9.25 -20.01 -3.11
CA GLU A 92 10.63 -19.55 -3.15
C GLU A 92 11.46 -20.35 -4.17
N LYS A 93 11.34 -21.69 -4.19
CA LYS A 93 12.00 -22.53 -5.20
C LYS A 93 11.60 -22.14 -6.63
N LEU A 94 10.30 -21.90 -6.86
CA LEU A 94 9.78 -21.47 -8.16
C LEU A 94 10.34 -20.09 -8.56
N LEU A 95 10.42 -19.14 -7.63
CA LEU A 95 11.00 -17.82 -7.86
C LEU A 95 12.50 -17.91 -8.19
N VAL A 96 13.25 -18.76 -7.47
CA VAL A 96 14.67 -19.01 -7.75
C VAL A 96 14.84 -19.63 -9.13
N LYS A 97 14.03 -20.63 -9.48
CA LYS A 97 14.06 -21.29 -10.79
C LYS A 97 13.73 -20.33 -11.92
N SER A 98 12.67 -19.53 -11.78
CA SER A 98 12.30 -18.46 -12.71
C SER A 98 13.46 -17.46 -12.88
N GLY A 99 14.12 -17.08 -11.77
CA GLY A 99 15.28 -16.20 -11.79
C GLY A 99 16.49 -16.80 -12.52
N LYS A 100 16.72 -18.11 -12.45
CA LYS A 100 17.80 -18.79 -13.20
C LYS A 100 17.54 -18.76 -14.70
N ILE A 101 16.29 -18.96 -15.12
CA ILE A 101 15.91 -18.88 -16.54
C ILE A 101 16.16 -17.47 -17.06
N VAL A 102 15.64 -16.46 -16.38
CA VAL A 102 15.87 -15.07 -16.78
C VAL A 102 17.36 -14.74 -16.84
N SER A 103 18.14 -15.19 -15.86
CA SER A 103 19.59 -15.04 -15.83
C SER A 103 20.26 -15.65 -17.07
N HIS A 104 19.86 -16.85 -17.48
CA HIS A 104 20.38 -17.49 -18.71
C HIS A 104 20.16 -16.61 -19.95
N PHE A 105 18.94 -16.11 -20.17
CA PHE A 105 18.62 -15.25 -21.31
C PHE A 105 19.27 -13.86 -21.23
N LYS A 106 19.63 -13.38 -20.05
CA LYS A 106 20.35 -12.10 -19.89
C LYS A 106 21.85 -12.23 -20.12
N HIS A 107 22.46 -13.35 -19.76
CA HIS A 107 23.92 -13.52 -19.81
C HIS A 107 24.42 -14.28 -21.04
N SER A 108 23.58 -15.11 -21.68
CA SER A 108 23.93 -15.77 -22.93
C SER A 108 23.48 -14.94 -24.14
N ASN A 109 24.43 -14.40 -24.90
CA ASN A 109 24.13 -13.70 -26.16
C ASN A 109 23.37 -14.60 -27.14
N VAL A 110 23.73 -15.89 -27.21
CA VAL A 110 23.05 -16.87 -28.08
C VAL A 110 21.57 -17.00 -27.67
N ALA A 111 21.29 -17.20 -26.38
CA ALA A 111 19.92 -17.34 -25.91
C ALA A 111 19.12 -16.03 -26.06
N LYS A 112 19.76 -14.88 -25.83
CA LYS A 112 19.16 -13.55 -26.02
C LYS A 112 18.69 -13.33 -27.45
N TYR A 113 19.57 -13.58 -28.44
CA TYR A 113 19.19 -13.42 -29.85
C TYR A 113 18.19 -14.48 -30.31
N ALA A 114 18.33 -15.73 -29.86
CA ALA A 114 17.34 -16.77 -30.13
C ALA A 114 15.95 -16.40 -29.57
N LEU A 115 15.87 -15.80 -28.38
CA LEU A 115 14.61 -15.32 -27.80
C LEU A 115 14.00 -14.22 -28.66
N GLN A 116 14.81 -13.24 -29.09
CA GLN A 116 14.35 -12.18 -29.97
C GLN A 116 13.82 -12.73 -31.30
N GLU A 117 14.57 -13.63 -31.94
CA GLU A 117 14.17 -14.29 -33.18
C GLU A 117 12.85 -15.05 -33.02
N LYS A 118 12.67 -15.77 -31.90
CA LYS A 118 11.41 -16.47 -31.59
C LYS A 118 10.26 -15.52 -31.31
N GLN A 119 10.50 -14.39 -30.65
CA GLN A 119 9.47 -13.35 -30.47
C GLN A 119 9.02 -12.79 -31.82
N GLU A 120 9.96 -12.47 -32.70
CA GLU A 120 9.67 -11.95 -34.05
C GLU A 120 8.91 -12.98 -34.90
N GLN A 121 9.33 -14.25 -34.90
CA GLN A 121 8.66 -15.35 -35.60
C GLN A 121 7.22 -15.57 -35.13
N LEU A 122 6.93 -15.32 -33.86
CA LEU A 122 5.61 -15.46 -33.26
C LEU A 122 4.76 -14.18 -33.34
N GLY A 123 5.30 -13.09 -33.93
CA GLY A 123 4.62 -11.79 -33.97
C GLY A 123 4.44 -11.14 -32.59
N LEU A 124 5.27 -11.52 -31.61
CA LEU A 124 5.23 -10.98 -30.25
C LEU A 124 6.15 -9.75 -30.12
N PRO A 125 5.87 -8.83 -29.19
CA PRO A 125 6.77 -7.73 -28.89
C PRO A 125 8.17 -8.23 -28.49
N THR A 126 9.21 -7.66 -29.08
CA THR A 126 10.60 -7.99 -28.74
C THR A 126 10.98 -7.37 -27.40
N MET A 127 10.97 -8.19 -26.35
CA MET A 127 11.14 -7.73 -24.98
C MET A 127 12.23 -8.54 -24.28
N SER A 128 13.14 -7.85 -23.60
CA SER A 128 14.08 -8.51 -22.68
C SER A 128 13.35 -9.02 -21.44
N LEU A 129 13.84 -10.13 -20.87
CA LEU A 129 13.36 -10.64 -19.60
C LEU A 129 13.86 -9.79 -18.43
N LEU A 130 13.07 -9.73 -17.35
CA LEU A 130 13.34 -8.88 -16.18
C LEU A 130 13.82 -9.72 -15.01
N GLN A 131 15.02 -9.43 -14.49
CA GLN A 131 15.55 -10.12 -13.32
C GLN A 131 14.94 -9.52 -12.05
N SER A 132 14.56 -10.37 -11.10
CA SER A 132 14.13 -9.91 -9.78
C SER A 132 15.31 -9.36 -8.95
N CYS A 133 15.01 -8.38 -8.11
CA CYS A 133 15.86 -7.84 -7.07
C CYS A 133 15.34 -8.36 -5.71
N LYS A 134 16.20 -9.04 -4.95
CA LYS A 134 15.79 -9.72 -3.69
C LYS A 134 15.11 -8.79 -2.67
N THR A 135 15.41 -7.49 -2.69
CA THR A 135 14.95 -6.53 -1.68
C THR A 135 13.55 -5.97 -1.95
N ARG A 136 12.95 -6.20 -3.12
CA ARG A 136 11.64 -5.63 -3.48
C ARG A 136 10.75 -6.68 -4.14
N TRP A 137 9.59 -6.97 -3.56
CA TRP A 137 8.71 -8.03 -4.07
C TRP A 137 8.14 -7.68 -5.45
N ASN A 138 7.94 -6.38 -5.74
CA ASN A 138 7.49 -5.89 -7.05
C ASN A 138 8.36 -6.42 -8.19
N SER A 139 9.67 -6.55 -7.95
CA SER A 139 10.59 -7.05 -8.98
C SER A 139 10.41 -8.55 -9.26
N SER A 140 10.00 -9.33 -8.25
CA SER A 140 9.62 -10.75 -8.42
C SER A 140 8.32 -10.85 -9.22
N TYR A 141 7.33 -10.01 -8.93
CA TYR A 141 6.10 -9.93 -9.74
C TYR A 141 6.39 -9.60 -11.20
N LEU A 142 7.15 -8.52 -11.46
CA LEU A 142 7.49 -8.07 -12.81
C LEU A 142 8.31 -9.13 -13.57
N MET A 143 9.20 -9.86 -12.88
CA MET A 143 9.93 -10.99 -13.45
C MET A 143 8.97 -12.09 -13.91
N LEU A 144 8.07 -12.54 -13.02
CA LEU A 144 7.10 -13.60 -13.34
C LEU A 144 6.14 -13.19 -14.45
N GLU A 145 5.61 -11.97 -14.41
CA GLU A 145 4.71 -11.44 -15.43
C GLU A 145 5.41 -11.38 -16.80
N ARG A 146 6.64 -10.86 -16.87
CA ARG A 146 7.42 -10.83 -18.12
C ARG A 146 7.77 -12.23 -18.61
N LEU A 147 8.10 -13.14 -17.71
CA LEU A 147 8.42 -14.53 -18.06
C LEU A 147 7.18 -15.22 -18.64
N LEU A 148 6.00 -15.02 -18.04
CA LEU A 148 4.74 -15.58 -18.51
C LEU A 148 4.34 -15.03 -19.88
N GLN A 149 4.49 -13.71 -20.11
CA GLN A 149 4.27 -13.09 -21.44
C GLN A 149 5.16 -13.69 -22.54
N ASN A 150 6.32 -14.21 -22.16
CA ASN A 150 7.30 -14.80 -23.07
C ASN A 150 7.35 -16.33 -23.00
N ARG A 151 6.36 -16.97 -22.37
CA ARG A 151 6.34 -18.42 -22.12
C ARG A 151 6.64 -19.23 -23.37
N ILE A 152 5.90 -19.00 -24.46
CA ILE A 152 6.05 -19.76 -25.71
C ILE A 152 7.44 -19.54 -26.31
N SER A 153 7.91 -18.29 -26.41
CA SER A 153 9.23 -17.98 -26.96
C SER A 153 10.35 -18.60 -26.14
N VAL A 154 10.27 -18.52 -24.80
CA VAL A 154 11.24 -19.13 -23.87
C VAL A 154 11.27 -20.65 -24.04
N MET A 155 10.12 -21.32 -24.07
CA MET A 155 10.04 -22.77 -24.27
C MET A 155 10.58 -23.19 -25.64
N ASN A 156 10.32 -22.43 -26.69
CA ASN A 156 10.85 -22.69 -28.04
C ASN A 156 12.38 -22.58 -28.09
N VAL A 157 12.99 -21.62 -27.38
CA VAL A 157 14.45 -21.51 -27.31
C VAL A 157 15.04 -22.68 -26.51
N LEU A 158 14.46 -23.01 -25.35
CA LEU A 158 14.95 -24.10 -24.51
C LEU A 158 14.86 -25.48 -25.17
N THR A 159 13.93 -25.66 -26.12
CA THR A 159 13.79 -26.89 -26.92
C THR A 159 14.66 -26.89 -28.18
N ASP A 160 15.10 -25.73 -28.68
CA ASP A 160 15.97 -25.64 -29.87
C ASP A 160 17.44 -25.99 -29.52
N ARG A 161 17.88 -27.15 -30.02
CA ARG A 161 19.22 -27.69 -29.78
C ARG A 161 20.35 -26.94 -30.49
N ARG A 162 20.02 -26.01 -31.40
CA ARG A 162 21.01 -25.11 -32.02
C ARG A 162 21.42 -23.98 -31.08
N SER A 163 20.52 -23.55 -30.19
CA SER A 163 20.73 -22.45 -29.24
C SER A 163 20.93 -22.91 -27.80
N THR A 164 20.44 -24.10 -27.44
CA THR A 164 20.43 -24.58 -26.05
C THR A 164 20.87 -26.04 -25.96
N THR A 165 21.90 -26.30 -25.15
CA THR A 165 22.38 -27.66 -24.90
C THR A 165 21.38 -28.46 -24.06
N THR A 166 21.40 -29.79 -24.18
CA THR A 166 20.49 -30.67 -23.43
C THR A 166 20.57 -30.45 -21.91
N SER A 167 21.79 -30.34 -21.36
CA SER A 167 21.99 -30.09 -19.93
C SER A 167 21.38 -28.76 -19.46
N VAL A 168 21.50 -27.69 -20.27
CA VAL A 168 20.87 -26.40 -19.95
C VAL A 168 19.35 -26.52 -19.99
N ALA A 169 18.81 -27.16 -21.04
CA ALA A 169 17.38 -27.36 -21.19
C ALA A 169 16.78 -28.13 -19.99
N GLU A 170 17.40 -29.22 -19.57
CA GLU A 170 16.98 -30.01 -18.39
C GLU A 170 17.08 -29.20 -17.09
N SER A 171 18.15 -28.41 -16.91
CA SER A 171 18.36 -27.61 -15.70
C SER A 171 17.36 -26.45 -15.55
N LEU A 172 16.79 -25.97 -16.66
CA LEU A 172 15.93 -24.80 -16.75
C LEU A 172 14.47 -25.16 -17.08
N GLU A 173 14.14 -26.43 -17.22
CA GLU A 173 12.81 -26.91 -17.59
C GLU A 173 11.76 -26.50 -16.54
N ILE A 174 10.73 -25.76 -16.94
CA ILE A 174 9.55 -25.49 -16.11
C ILE A 174 8.44 -26.46 -16.53
N SER A 175 7.95 -27.23 -15.58
CA SER A 175 6.81 -28.12 -15.78
C SER A 175 5.51 -27.34 -15.97
N GLU A 176 4.51 -27.95 -16.63
CA GLU A 176 3.18 -27.33 -16.78
C GLU A 176 2.55 -26.93 -15.45
N ARG A 177 2.75 -27.73 -14.39
CA ARG A 177 2.28 -27.39 -13.03
C ARG A 177 2.94 -26.12 -12.49
N GLU A 178 4.24 -25.96 -12.71
CA GLU A 178 4.97 -24.76 -12.30
C GLU A 178 4.51 -23.53 -13.11
N TRP A 179 4.24 -23.68 -14.41
CA TRP A 179 3.65 -22.61 -15.21
C TRP A 179 2.28 -22.17 -14.69
N SER A 180 1.40 -23.12 -14.37
CA SER A 180 0.10 -22.81 -13.76
C SER A 180 0.26 -22.08 -12.42
N LEU A 181 1.26 -22.45 -11.62
CA LEU A 181 1.56 -21.77 -10.36
C LEU A 181 2.12 -20.35 -10.59
N ILE A 182 2.96 -20.14 -11.63
CA ILE A 182 3.42 -18.80 -12.04
C ILE A 182 2.22 -17.92 -12.42
N GLU A 183 1.31 -18.43 -13.23
CA GLU A 183 0.10 -17.71 -13.65
C GLU A 183 -0.80 -17.34 -12.46
N ALA A 184 -1.00 -18.28 -11.54
CA ALA A 184 -1.77 -18.04 -10.33
C ALA A 184 -1.09 -17.00 -9.40
N LEU A 185 0.24 -17.04 -9.28
CA LEU A 185 1.01 -16.05 -8.52
C LEU A 185 0.96 -14.66 -9.15
N VAL A 186 1.09 -14.55 -10.47
CA VAL A 186 0.95 -13.27 -11.18
C VAL A 186 -0.44 -12.69 -10.94
N THR A 187 -1.48 -13.52 -11.03
CA THR A 187 -2.87 -13.12 -10.76
C THR A 187 -3.06 -12.64 -9.32
N LEU A 188 -2.47 -13.35 -8.34
CA LEU A 188 -2.50 -12.98 -6.92
C LEU A 188 -1.79 -11.65 -6.64
N LEU A 189 -0.61 -11.45 -7.22
CA LEU A 189 0.28 -10.33 -6.90
C LEU A 189 -0.11 -9.03 -7.62
N LYS A 190 -0.73 -9.11 -8.80
CA LYS A 190 -1.16 -7.95 -9.59
C LYS A 190 -1.98 -6.90 -8.82
N PRO A 191 -3.07 -7.25 -8.09
CA PRO A 191 -3.84 -6.25 -7.32
C PRO A 191 -3.00 -5.57 -6.23
N LEU A 192 -2.03 -6.27 -5.64
CA LEU A 192 -1.13 -5.70 -4.64
C LEU A 192 -0.10 -4.76 -5.30
N GLN A 193 0.28 -5.01 -6.55
CA GLN A 193 1.19 -4.16 -7.31
C GLN A 193 0.48 -2.86 -7.65
N MET A 194 -0.79 -2.95 -8.05
CA MET A 194 -1.64 -1.77 -8.27
C MET A 194 -1.83 -0.98 -6.98
N ALA A 195 -2.15 -1.64 -5.86
CA ALA A 195 -2.24 -0.99 -4.56
C ALA A 195 -0.93 -0.27 -4.18
N THR A 196 0.22 -0.91 -4.34
CA THR A 196 1.53 -0.27 -4.10
C THR A 196 1.74 0.95 -4.99
N THR A 197 1.38 0.85 -6.27
CA THR A 197 1.52 1.96 -7.23
C THR A 197 0.67 3.15 -6.83
N VAL A 198 -0.56 2.92 -6.39
CA VAL A 198 -1.46 3.99 -5.88
C VAL A 198 -0.89 4.62 -4.61
N LEU A 199 -0.43 3.80 -3.66
CA LEU A 199 0.06 4.28 -2.35
C LEU A 199 1.43 4.94 -2.42
N CYS A 200 2.20 4.70 -3.48
CA CYS A 200 3.49 5.33 -3.75
C CYS A 200 3.39 6.53 -4.72
N GLY A 201 2.19 6.90 -5.18
CA GLY A 201 2.00 8.00 -6.12
C GLY A 201 2.19 9.38 -5.47
N ASP A 202 2.85 10.29 -6.18
CA ASP A 202 3.26 11.61 -5.65
C ASP A 202 2.14 12.67 -5.61
N ASN A 203 1.02 12.47 -6.33
CA ASN A 203 0.09 13.56 -6.69
C ASN A 203 -1.24 13.61 -5.89
N SER A 204 -1.48 12.72 -4.94
CA SER A 204 -2.74 12.71 -4.18
C SER A 204 -2.57 12.11 -2.80
N SER A 205 -3.26 12.66 -1.77
CA SER A 205 -3.21 12.24 -0.36
C SER A 205 -3.20 10.71 -0.18
N PRO A 206 -2.01 10.07 -0.03
CA PRO A 206 -1.92 8.61 0.02
C PRO A 206 -2.57 8.07 1.29
N THR A 207 -2.50 8.84 2.37
CA THR A 207 -3.03 8.49 3.70
C THR A 207 -4.52 8.19 3.68
N SER A 208 -5.31 9.01 2.97
CA SER A 208 -6.76 8.82 2.81
C SER A 208 -7.13 7.56 2.02
N MET A 209 -6.23 7.10 1.15
CA MET A 209 -6.44 5.91 0.31
C MET A 209 -5.97 4.62 0.96
N VAL A 210 -5.11 4.67 1.99
CA VAL A 210 -4.48 3.47 2.59
C VAL A 210 -5.53 2.43 2.97
N ARG A 211 -6.51 2.80 3.79
CA ARG A 211 -7.51 1.86 4.30
C ARG A 211 -8.51 1.44 3.22
N PRO A 212 -9.11 2.35 2.42
CA PRO A 212 -10.00 1.97 1.32
C PRO A 212 -9.37 1.03 0.29
N VAL A 213 -8.17 1.35 -0.20
CA VAL A 213 -7.49 0.57 -1.25
C VAL A 213 -7.14 -0.82 -0.75
N LEU A 214 -6.57 -0.92 0.45
CA LEU A 214 -6.17 -2.20 1.02
C LEU A 214 -7.40 -3.04 1.38
N GLN A 215 -8.45 -2.44 1.98
CA GLN A 215 -9.69 -3.15 2.26
C GLN A 215 -10.32 -3.70 0.97
N LYS A 216 -10.36 -2.91 -0.10
CA LYS A 216 -10.90 -3.34 -1.39
C LYS A 216 -10.06 -4.45 -2.03
N ALA A 217 -8.73 -4.37 -1.92
CA ALA A 217 -7.84 -5.43 -2.35
C ALA A 217 -8.10 -6.75 -1.60
N LEU A 218 -8.31 -6.69 -0.28
CA LEU A 218 -8.64 -7.87 0.53
C LEU A 218 -9.99 -8.47 0.14
N GLN A 219 -11.03 -7.65 0.04
CA GLN A 219 -12.40 -8.08 -0.28
C GLN A 219 -12.52 -8.68 -1.68
N ASN A 220 -11.88 -8.08 -2.68
CA ASN A 220 -12.07 -8.48 -4.07
C ASN A 220 -11.06 -9.55 -4.54
N HIS A 221 -9.85 -9.59 -3.97
CA HIS A 221 -8.74 -10.37 -4.54
C HIS A 221 -8.06 -11.35 -3.58
N MET A 222 -8.23 -11.20 -2.26
CA MET A 222 -7.60 -12.07 -1.27
C MET A 222 -8.55 -13.09 -0.65
N GLN A 223 -9.78 -13.21 -1.18
CA GLN A 223 -10.71 -14.25 -0.75
C GLN A 223 -10.19 -15.63 -1.20
N ILE A 224 -10.22 -16.57 -0.26
CA ILE A 224 -9.83 -17.96 -0.50
C ILE A 224 -10.92 -18.62 -1.35
N ARG A 225 -10.53 -19.23 -2.46
CA ARG A 225 -11.42 -19.99 -3.33
C ARG A 225 -10.98 -21.45 -3.32
N ASN A 226 -11.94 -22.38 -3.35
CA ASN A 226 -11.65 -23.81 -3.26
C ASN A 226 -10.91 -24.32 -4.51
N GLU A 227 -11.04 -23.62 -5.63
CA GLU A 227 -10.40 -23.96 -6.90
C GLU A 227 -8.95 -23.48 -6.98
N ASP A 228 -8.52 -22.60 -6.06
CA ASP A 228 -7.13 -22.12 -6.04
C ASP A 228 -6.17 -23.24 -5.62
N ASP A 229 -4.96 -23.23 -6.14
CA ASP A 229 -3.88 -24.08 -5.62
C ASP A 229 -3.65 -23.81 -4.12
N ILE A 230 -3.38 -24.87 -3.34
CA ILE A 230 -3.20 -24.80 -1.88
C ILE A 230 -2.15 -23.76 -1.48
N MET A 231 -1.09 -23.60 -2.27
CA MET A 231 -0.04 -22.60 -2.03
C MET A 231 -0.59 -21.18 -2.19
N ILE A 232 -1.48 -20.95 -3.15
CA ILE A 232 -2.13 -19.66 -3.39
C ILE A 232 -3.12 -19.35 -2.27
N GLN A 233 -3.90 -20.34 -1.82
CA GLN A 233 -4.80 -20.18 -0.67
C GLN A 233 -4.02 -19.76 0.59
N ASN A 234 -2.89 -20.43 0.86
CA ASN A 234 -2.02 -20.10 1.98
C ASN A 234 -1.41 -18.70 1.84
N ALA A 235 -0.92 -18.33 0.64
CA ALA A 235 -0.38 -17.01 0.39
C ALA A 235 -1.44 -15.91 0.60
N LYS A 236 -2.66 -16.09 0.09
CA LYS A 236 -3.79 -15.17 0.33
C LYS A 236 -4.07 -15.01 1.82
N LYS A 237 -4.11 -16.11 2.59
CA LYS A 237 -4.34 -16.08 4.04
C LYS A 237 -3.25 -15.30 4.78
N ILE A 238 -1.99 -15.54 4.46
CA ILE A 238 -0.84 -14.84 5.08
C ILE A 238 -0.91 -13.35 4.75
N ILE A 239 -1.08 -12.99 3.47
CA ILE A 239 -1.14 -11.60 3.02
C ILE A 239 -2.31 -10.88 3.68
N ALA A 240 -3.50 -11.49 3.69
CA ALA A 240 -4.68 -10.89 4.29
C ALA A 240 -4.50 -10.61 5.78
N ASN A 241 -3.95 -11.58 6.52
CA ASN A 241 -3.67 -11.41 7.95
C ASN A 241 -2.62 -10.32 8.21
N GLU A 242 -1.50 -10.33 7.47
CA GLU A 242 -0.44 -9.34 7.64
C GLU A 242 -0.91 -7.91 7.30
N ILE A 243 -1.66 -7.73 6.22
CA ILE A 243 -2.21 -6.41 5.86
C ILE A 243 -3.16 -5.93 6.95
N THR A 244 -4.10 -6.80 7.39
CA THR A 244 -5.09 -6.47 8.41
C THR A 244 -4.43 -6.02 9.71
N GLN A 245 -3.42 -6.75 10.18
CA GLN A 245 -2.70 -6.43 11.41
C GLN A 245 -1.81 -5.18 11.28
N ARG A 246 -1.04 -5.04 10.20
CA ARG A 246 -0.08 -3.93 10.03
C ARG A 246 -0.73 -2.59 9.77
N VAL A 247 -1.92 -2.60 9.16
CA VAL A 247 -2.69 -1.39 8.84
C VAL A 247 -3.77 -1.12 9.89
N ASP A 248 -4.02 -2.11 10.75
CA ASP A 248 -5.02 -2.14 11.80
C ASP A 248 -6.44 -1.93 11.28
N LEU A 249 -6.81 -2.69 10.24
CA LEU A 249 -8.09 -2.54 9.54
C LEU A 249 -9.32 -2.86 10.41
N THR A 250 -9.12 -3.55 11.52
CA THR A 250 -10.18 -3.96 12.46
C THR A 250 -10.35 -2.99 13.64
N ARG A 251 -9.54 -1.93 13.73
CA ARG A 251 -9.56 -0.99 14.84
C ARG A 251 -10.89 -0.25 14.96
N THR A 252 -11.49 -0.33 16.15
CA THR A 252 -12.72 0.39 16.52
C THR A 252 -12.50 1.48 17.58
N SER A 253 -11.34 1.50 18.27
CA SER A 253 -10.99 2.48 19.30
C SER A 253 -9.67 3.19 18.96
N ASN A 254 -9.42 4.37 19.53
CA ASN A 254 -8.21 5.17 19.27
C ASN A 254 -8.05 5.51 17.77
N ILE A 255 -8.95 6.36 17.28
CA ILE A 255 -9.03 6.79 15.88
C ILE A 255 -7.67 7.21 15.35
N THR A 256 -7.29 6.67 14.19
CA THR A 256 -5.97 6.91 13.59
C THR A 256 -5.99 8.06 12.58
N ALA A 257 -4.81 8.61 12.29
CA ALA A 257 -4.61 9.57 11.20
C ALA A 257 -5.18 9.09 9.86
N ARG A 258 -5.10 7.77 9.58
CA ARG A 258 -5.64 7.18 8.35
C ARG A 258 -7.17 7.21 8.31
N GLN A 259 -7.83 6.92 9.43
CA GLN A 259 -9.30 6.96 9.51
C GLN A 259 -9.82 8.39 9.38
N ILE A 260 -9.15 9.35 10.02
CA ILE A 260 -9.43 10.79 9.87
C ILE A 260 -9.26 11.20 8.41
N ALA A 261 -8.12 10.86 7.79
CA ALA A 261 -7.84 11.20 6.40
C ALA A 261 -8.85 10.58 5.42
N SER A 262 -9.27 9.33 5.62
CA SER A 262 -10.34 8.70 4.84
C SER A 262 -11.66 9.45 4.97
N MET A 263 -12.06 9.83 6.18
CA MET A 263 -13.32 10.55 6.42
C MET A 263 -13.34 11.93 5.76
N LEU A 264 -12.19 12.62 5.74
CA LEU A 264 -12.04 13.94 5.11
C LEU A 264 -11.97 13.88 3.58
N ASP A 265 -11.77 12.70 2.99
CA ASP A 265 -11.80 12.50 1.54
C ASP A 265 -13.26 12.29 1.07
N PRO A 266 -13.80 13.16 0.20
CA PRO A 266 -15.17 13.02 -0.30
C PRO A 266 -15.48 11.65 -0.93
N ARG A 267 -14.48 10.97 -1.49
CA ARG A 267 -14.64 9.66 -2.12
C ARG A 267 -14.88 8.53 -1.12
N PHE A 268 -14.51 8.74 0.15
CA PHE A 268 -14.54 7.73 1.19
C PHE A 268 -15.33 8.15 2.43
N LYS A 269 -16.10 9.24 2.34
CA LYS A 269 -16.87 9.87 3.43
C LYS A 269 -17.89 8.93 4.11
N ASP A 270 -18.39 7.93 3.38
CA ASP A 270 -19.33 6.95 3.93
C ASP A 270 -18.65 5.89 4.81
N LEU A 271 -17.30 5.82 4.75
CA LEU A 271 -16.46 4.92 5.52
C LEU A 271 -16.80 3.43 5.30
N ASP A 272 -17.22 3.05 4.10
CA ASP A 272 -17.62 1.67 3.77
C ASP A 272 -16.51 0.62 3.94
N HIS A 273 -15.26 1.07 3.99
CA HIS A 273 -14.08 0.26 4.23
C HIS A 273 -13.77 0.06 5.72
N GLU A 274 -14.47 0.76 6.62
CA GLU A 274 -14.32 0.65 8.07
C GLU A 274 -15.37 -0.31 8.67
N PRO A 275 -15.04 -0.98 9.79
CA PRO A 275 -16.03 -1.67 10.62
C PRO A 275 -17.21 -0.77 10.95
N PHE A 276 -18.42 -1.31 10.95
CA PHE A 276 -19.65 -0.55 11.16
C PHE A 276 -19.61 0.25 12.47
N GLU A 277 -19.13 -0.39 13.52
CA GLU A 277 -18.98 0.15 14.88
C GLU A 277 -17.99 1.32 14.93
N ALA A 278 -16.96 1.33 14.08
CA ALA A 278 -15.95 2.38 14.06
C ALA A 278 -16.46 3.66 13.36
N ARG A 279 -17.44 3.56 12.45
CA ARG A 279 -17.84 4.70 11.60
C ARG A 279 -18.40 5.87 12.39
N PHE A 280 -19.20 5.58 13.42
CA PHE A 280 -19.76 6.62 14.29
C PHE A 280 -18.64 7.32 15.07
N GLU A 281 -17.75 6.54 15.70
CA GLU A 281 -16.62 7.06 16.48
C GLU A 281 -15.68 7.93 15.64
N ILE A 282 -15.37 7.53 14.40
CA ILE A 282 -14.55 8.32 13.49
C ILE A 282 -15.22 9.67 13.20
N ARG A 283 -16.53 9.67 12.90
CA ARG A 283 -17.28 10.91 12.62
C ARG A 283 -17.35 11.82 13.83
N ALA A 284 -17.64 11.26 15.01
CA ALA A 284 -17.68 12.01 16.26
C ALA A 284 -16.31 12.63 16.57
N HIS A 285 -15.23 11.87 16.40
CA HIS A 285 -13.87 12.36 16.60
C HIS A 285 -13.51 13.51 15.68
N VAL A 286 -13.77 13.38 14.36
CA VAL A 286 -13.51 14.46 13.39
C VAL A 286 -14.36 15.69 13.68
N LYS A 287 -15.63 15.51 14.06
CA LYS A 287 -16.50 16.63 14.45
C LYS A 287 -15.93 17.40 15.64
N HIS A 288 -15.48 16.68 16.68
CA HIS A 288 -14.85 17.30 17.84
C HIS A 288 -13.56 18.06 17.48
N MET A 289 -12.74 17.51 16.58
CA MET A 289 -11.55 18.22 16.07
C MET A 289 -11.92 19.52 15.34
N LEU A 290 -13.00 19.51 14.55
CA LEU A 290 -13.47 20.72 13.86
C LEU A 290 -13.99 21.77 14.84
N GLU A 291 -14.72 21.36 15.88
CA GLU A 291 -15.21 22.25 16.95
C GLU A 291 -14.05 22.88 17.74
N ALA A 292 -12.97 22.14 17.97
CA ALA A 292 -11.78 22.65 18.65
C ALA A 292 -10.97 23.66 17.80
N VAL A 293 -11.10 23.60 16.47
CA VAL A 293 -10.43 24.50 15.52
C VAL A 293 -11.32 25.68 15.13
N ALA A 294 -12.64 25.55 15.27
CA ALA A 294 -13.57 26.63 15.03
C ALA A 294 -13.23 27.79 15.98
N PRO A 295 -12.97 29.01 15.46
CA PRO A 295 -12.85 30.16 16.34
C PRO A 295 -14.15 30.28 17.12
N SER A 296 -14.06 30.64 18.41
CA SER A 296 -15.22 31.03 19.20
C SER A 296 -15.91 32.19 18.48
N GLU A 297 -16.89 31.89 17.63
CA GLU A 297 -17.75 32.88 16.99
C GLU A 297 -18.63 33.50 18.08
N SER A 298 -18.05 34.48 18.78
CA SER A 298 -18.79 35.59 19.35
C SER A 298 -19.07 36.59 18.23
N THR A 299 -19.89 36.20 17.27
CA THR A 299 -20.45 37.11 16.26
C THR A 299 -21.94 36.87 16.17
N SER A 300 -22.66 37.71 16.93
CA SER A 300 -24.06 38.05 16.67
C SER A 300 -24.17 38.73 15.30
N SER A 301 -24.13 37.91 14.24
CA SER A 301 -24.55 38.32 12.91
C SER A 301 -26.02 37.93 12.78
N LYS A 302 -26.90 38.93 12.86
CA LYS A 302 -28.32 38.80 12.55
C LYS A 302 -28.48 38.16 11.17
N VAL A 303 -28.82 36.88 11.14
CA VAL A 303 -29.25 36.19 9.92
C VAL A 303 -30.55 36.84 9.49
N THR A 304 -30.51 37.54 8.36
CA THR A 304 -31.72 37.98 7.66
C THR A 304 -32.29 36.73 7.01
N THR A 305 -33.39 36.20 7.58
CA THR A 305 -34.08 35.01 7.11
C THR A 305 -34.58 35.19 5.68
N ARG A 306 -33.90 34.56 4.72
CA ARG A 306 -34.51 34.20 3.43
C ARG A 306 -34.94 32.74 3.53
N ASN A 307 -36.17 32.51 3.97
CA ASN A 307 -36.76 31.18 4.04
C ASN A 307 -36.80 30.59 2.63
N SER A 308 -36.02 29.55 2.38
CA SER A 308 -36.06 28.81 1.11
C SER A 308 -37.23 27.82 1.12
N ALA A 309 -37.76 27.46 -0.06
CA ALA A 309 -38.85 26.50 -0.19
C ALA A 309 -38.52 25.12 0.42
N LEU A 310 -37.25 24.74 0.45
CA LEU A 310 -36.79 23.50 1.10
C LEU A 310 -36.92 23.58 2.63
N GLU A 311 -36.69 24.75 3.22
CA GLU A 311 -36.74 24.93 4.68
C GLU A 311 -38.18 24.82 5.22
N PHE A 312 -39.15 25.27 4.42
CA PHE A 312 -40.58 25.08 4.69
C PHE A 312 -41.02 23.61 4.64
N LEU A 313 -40.44 22.81 3.72
CA LEU A 313 -40.85 21.43 3.50
C LEU A 313 -40.35 20.45 4.59
N TYR A 314 -39.30 20.81 5.32
CA TYR A 314 -38.63 19.91 6.26
C TYR A 314 -38.71 20.33 7.73
N GLN A 315 -39.52 21.34 8.09
CA GLN A 315 -39.82 21.62 9.49
C GLN A 315 -40.74 20.54 10.06
N GLN A 316 -40.22 19.71 10.98
CA GLN A 316 -41.05 18.88 11.85
C GLN A 316 -41.60 19.76 12.98
N GLU A 317 -42.92 19.88 13.07
CA GLU A 317 -43.61 20.52 14.19
C GLU A 317 -43.32 19.74 15.48
N ILE A 318 -42.49 20.29 16.35
CA ILE A 318 -42.46 19.89 17.76
C ILE A 318 -43.66 20.56 18.41
N ASN A 319 -44.77 19.82 18.56
CA ASN A 319 -45.88 20.23 19.40
C ASN A 319 -45.42 20.24 20.86
N SER A 320 -44.94 21.40 21.33
CA SER A 320 -44.85 21.73 22.74
C SER A 320 -46.23 22.14 23.24
N ASN A 321 -47.08 21.16 23.55
CA ASN A 321 -48.27 21.33 24.38
C ASN A 321 -48.57 19.97 25.02
N ASP A 322 -47.88 19.69 26.12
CA ASP A 322 -48.43 18.92 27.24
C ASP A 322 -47.54 19.18 28.46
N ILE A 323 -47.72 20.36 29.03
CA ILE A 323 -47.53 20.62 30.45
C ILE A 323 -48.84 21.24 30.94
N ASP A 324 -49.47 20.52 31.87
CA ASP A 324 -50.54 20.90 32.80
C ASP A 324 -51.98 21.05 32.29
N THR A 325 -52.81 20.00 32.44
CA THR A 325 -54.03 20.07 33.28
C THR A 325 -54.64 18.69 33.65
N GLN A 326 -54.80 18.51 34.97
CA GLN A 326 -55.50 17.46 35.75
C GLN A 326 -54.82 16.12 36.03
#